data_AF-A0A947ZE37-F1
#
_entry.id   AF-A0A947ZE37-F1
#
_cell.length_a   1.000
_cell.length_b   1.000
_cell.length_c   1.000
_cell.angle_alpha   90.00
_cell.angle_beta   90.00
_cell.angle_gamma   90.00
#
_symmetry.space_group_name_H-M   'P 1'
#
loop_
_entity.id
_entity.type
_entity.pdbx_description
1 polymer ?
#
loop_
_entity_poly.entity_id
_entity_poly.type
_entity_poly.pdbx_seq_one_letter_code
_entity_poly.pdbx_strand_id
1 'polypeptide(L)'
;MLKLLSFSLLFALNVSLLSGCTEPNPDYDPDFVPPCKLGSVQCSDDLSSIMACQVTEDDTREFITTRTCWESTLCSDGFCGSDAADTCSVNAECDAGLTCTALPMSRNDLGTFCITSPNPLGLEGGKACSNASQCISGYCFRSTCFTPCNDINDCPFDSECVELNVTIDGIQGKINGCAIPAD
;
A
#
# COMPACT_ATOMS: atom_id res chain seq x y z
N MET A 1 -3.51 -98.05 -18.11
CA MET A 1 -4.56 -97.26 -18.79
C MET A 1 -4.54 -95.84 -18.22
N LEU A 2 -4.54 -94.83 -19.12
CA LEU A 2 -4.95 -93.42 -19.01
C LEU A 2 -4.37 -92.54 -17.87
N LYS A 3 -3.48 -91.58 -18.15
CA LYS A 3 -3.69 -90.17 -18.60
C LYS A 3 -4.42 -89.27 -17.60
N LEU A 4 -3.75 -88.20 -17.13
CA LEU A 4 -4.18 -86.80 -17.34
C LEU A 4 -3.13 -85.76 -16.91
N LEU A 5 -2.89 -84.81 -17.81
CA LEU A 5 -2.14 -83.56 -17.69
C LEU A 5 -2.95 -82.47 -16.96
N SER A 6 -2.28 -81.46 -16.38
CA SER A 6 -2.59 -80.00 -16.43
C SER A 6 -1.56 -79.24 -15.58
N PHE A 7 -0.63 -78.42 -16.07
CA PHE A 7 -0.67 -77.11 -16.76
C PHE A 7 -1.11 -75.91 -15.90
N SER A 8 -0.31 -74.84 -15.94
CA SER A 8 -0.55 -73.44 -15.49
C SER A 8 0.00 -73.10 -14.08
N LEU A 9 0.63 -71.96 -13.79
CA LEU A 9 0.84 -70.71 -14.53
C LEU A 9 2.00 -69.94 -13.87
N LEU A 10 2.85 -69.30 -14.69
CA LEU A 10 3.84 -68.31 -14.27
C LEU A 10 3.17 -67.09 -13.63
N PHE A 11 3.75 -66.56 -12.55
CA PHE A 11 3.66 -65.13 -12.21
C PHE A 11 4.98 -64.67 -11.57
N ALA A 12 5.97 -64.40 -12.43
CA ALA A 12 7.13 -63.60 -12.05
C ALA A 12 6.72 -62.12 -12.14
N LEU A 13 6.22 -61.57 -11.03
CA LEU A 13 5.97 -60.15 -10.91
C LEU A 13 7.34 -59.44 -10.76
N ASN A 14 7.94 -59.08 -11.89
CA ASN A 14 9.05 -58.14 -11.93
C ASN A 14 8.53 -56.79 -11.43
N VAL A 15 8.92 -56.43 -10.21
CA VAL A 15 8.80 -55.08 -9.67
C VAL A 15 9.81 -54.22 -10.44
N SER A 16 9.40 -53.73 -11.61
CA SER A 16 10.16 -52.72 -12.34
C SER A 16 10.21 -51.46 -11.50
N LEU A 17 11.40 -51.22 -10.97
CA LEU A 17 11.94 -49.97 -10.45
C LEU A 17 11.21 -48.76 -11.05
N LEU A 18 10.39 -48.10 -10.22
CA LEU A 18 10.07 -46.69 -10.39
C LEU A 18 11.37 -45.91 -10.19
N SER A 19 12.19 -45.82 -11.24
CA SER A 19 13.23 -44.80 -11.34
C SER A 19 12.52 -43.46 -11.41
N GLY A 20 12.14 -42.94 -10.23
CA GLY A 20 11.68 -41.57 -10.09
C GLY A 20 12.76 -40.66 -10.66
N CYS A 21 12.36 -39.83 -11.62
CA CYS A 21 13.20 -38.80 -12.21
C CYS A 21 13.78 -37.94 -11.06
N THR A 22 15.04 -38.17 -10.72
CA THR A 22 15.83 -37.33 -9.80
C THR A 22 16.89 -36.60 -10.61
N GLU A 23 16.51 -36.15 -11.80
CA GLU A 23 17.37 -35.27 -12.57
C GLU A 23 17.46 -33.95 -11.80
N PRO A 24 18.67 -33.52 -11.37
CA PRO A 24 18.84 -32.25 -10.68
C PRO A 24 18.23 -31.16 -11.54
N ASN A 25 17.38 -30.31 -10.97
CA ASN A 25 16.85 -29.16 -11.69
C ASN A 25 18.05 -28.28 -12.09
N PRO A 26 18.46 -28.21 -13.37
CA PRO A 26 19.65 -27.48 -13.78
C PRO A 26 19.48 -25.97 -13.56
N ASP A 27 18.24 -25.51 -13.42
CA ASP A 27 17.89 -24.11 -13.16
C ASP A 27 17.85 -23.77 -11.66
N TYR A 28 18.02 -24.75 -10.77
CA TYR A 28 18.10 -24.50 -9.33
C TYR A 28 19.53 -24.08 -8.94
N ASP A 29 19.72 -22.78 -8.76
CA ASP A 29 20.92 -22.22 -8.12
C ASP A 29 20.69 -22.12 -6.59
N PRO A 30 21.32 -22.99 -5.76
CA PRO A 30 21.17 -22.95 -4.31
C PRO A 30 21.81 -21.71 -3.67
N ASP A 31 22.71 -21.03 -4.38
CA ASP A 31 23.41 -19.83 -3.92
C ASP A 31 22.73 -18.53 -4.43
N PHE A 32 21.65 -18.65 -5.22
CA PHE A 32 20.88 -17.52 -5.67
C PHE A 32 20.18 -16.84 -4.49
N VAL A 33 20.74 -15.71 -4.07
CA VAL A 33 20.08 -14.78 -3.17
C VAL A 33 19.35 -13.76 -4.03
N PRO A 34 18.01 -13.79 -4.10
CA PRO A 34 17.29 -12.76 -4.81
C PRO A 34 17.61 -11.38 -4.21
N PRO A 35 17.74 -10.33 -5.03
CA PRO A 35 18.20 -9.02 -4.58
C PRO A 35 17.24 -8.38 -3.57
N CYS A 36 15.99 -8.84 -3.52
CA CYS A 36 15.01 -8.41 -2.54
C CYS A 36 13.98 -9.51 -2.22
N LYS A 37 13.30 -9.35 -1.08
CA LYS A 37 12.17 -10.20 -0.66
C LYS A 37 10.88 -9.63 -1.25
N LEU A 38 10.08 -10.44 -1.94
CA LEU A 38 8.80 -10.00 -2.51
C LEU A 38 7.92 -9.31 -1.46
N GLY A 39 7.38 -8.16 -1.82
CA GLY A 39 6.56 -7.31 -0.96
C GLY A 39 7.33 -6.51 0.09
N SER A 40 8.66 -6.63 0.17
CA SER A 40 9.46 -5.67 0.94
C SER A 40 9.35 -4.27 0.33
N VAL A 41 9.32 -3.26 1.19
CA VAL A 41 9.23 -1.85 0.82
C VAL A 41 10.49 -1.12 1.26
N GLN A 42 10.92 -0.17 0.46
CA GLN A 42 12.02 0.73 0.79
C GLN A 42 11.78 2.11 0.14
N CYS A 43 12.61 3.07 0.51
CA CYS A 43 12.65 4.38 -0.13
C CYS A 43 13.67 4.41 -1.26
N SER A 44 13.41 5.23 -2.27
CA SER A 44 14.42 5.56 -3.28
C SER A 44 15.60 6.31 -2.66
N ASP A 45 16.75 6.30 -3.33
CA ASP A 45 17.98 6.95 -2.84
C ASP A 45 17.81 8.46 -2.59
N ASP A 46 16.95 9.11 -3.38
CA ASP A 46 16.58 10.53 -3.26
C ASP A 46 15.42 10.79 -2.29
N LEU A 47 14.90 9.73 -1.64
CA LEU A 47 13.75 9.74 -0.74
C LEU A 47 12.45 10.28 -1.37
N SER A 48 12.38 10.44 -2.69
CA SER A 48 11.20 10.99 -3.36
C SER A 48 10.09 9.97 -3.57
N SER A 49 10.40 8.68 -3.43
CA SER A 49 9.50 7.60 -3.85
C SER A 49 9.57 6.39 -2.92
N ILE A 50 8.44 5.68 -2.84
CA ILE A 50 8.35 4.35 -2.25
C ILE A 50 8.55 3.33 -3.36
N MET A 51 9.39 2.34 -3.07
CA MET A 51 9.65 1.21 -3.95
C MET A 51 9.19 -0.07 -3.26
N ALA A 52 8.62 -0.99 -4.03
CA ALA A 52 8.31 -2.33 -3.55
C ALA A 52 9.03 -3.38 -4.40
N CYS A 53 9.53 -4.41 -3.74
CA CYS A 53 10.12 -5.57 -4.41
C CYS A 53 9.02 -6.38 -5.11
N GLN A 54 9.08 -6.42 -6.43
CA GLN A 54 8.13 -7.11 -7.30
C GLN A 54 8.86 -8.05 -8.26
N VAL A 55 8.12 -8.98 -8.87
CA VAL A 55 8.64 -9.80 -9.99
C VAL A 55 8.51 -8.98 -11.28
N THR A 56 9.58 -8.91 -12.05
CA THR A 56 9.62 -8.24 -13.36
C THR A 56 9.11 -9.16 -14.46
N GLU A 57 9.02 -8.67 -15.69
CA GLU A 57 8.65 -9.48 -16.86
C GLU A 57 9.67 -10.60 -17.16
N ASP A 58 10.92 -10.43 -16.72
CA ASP A 58 12.02 -11.38 -16.90
C ASP A 58 12.12 -12.42 -15.76
N ASP A 59 11.09 -12.54 -14.92
CA ASP A 59 11.04 -13.39 -13.72
C ASP A 59 12.16 -13.08 -12.70
N THR A 60 12.75 -11.88 -12.79
CA THR A 60 13.69 -11.35 -11.79
C THR A 60 12.94 -10.62 -10.70
N ARG A 61 13.57 -10.43 -9.55
CA ARG A 61 13.00 -9.63 -8.45
C ARG A 61 13.71 -8.30 -8.40
N GLU A 62 12.97 -7.20 -8.43
CA GLU A 62 13.56 -5.86 -8.40
C GLU A 62 12.68 -4.91 -7.59
N PHE A 63 13.30 -3.89 -7.01
CA PHE A 63 12.57 -2.79 -6.41
C PHE A 63 12.06 -1.87 -7.53
N ILE A 64 10.74 -1.75 -7.62
CA ILE A 64 10.07 -0.89 -8.59
C ILE A 64 9.36 0.22 -7.83
N THR A 65 9.45 1.45 -8.34
CA THR A 65 8.69 2.59 -7.81
C THR A 65 7.21 2.30 -7.86
N THR A 66 6.58 2.19 -6.69
CA THR A 66 5.13 2.01 -6.58
C THR A 66 4.42 3.35 -6.46
N ARG A 67 5.09 4.36 -5.89
CA ARG A 67 4.52 5.69 -5.70
C ARG A 67 5.58 6.75 -5.48
N THR A 68 5.33 7.95 -5.99
CA THR A 68 6.09 9.16 -5.69
C THR A 68 5.42 9.92 -4.54
N CYS A 69 6.21 10.34 -3.57
CA CYS A 69 5.76 11.19 -2.47
C CYS A 69 5.35 12.58 -2.99
N TRP A 70 4.42 13.23 -2.30
CA TRP A 70 3.99 14.57 -2.67
C TRP A 70 5.09 15.60 -2.43
N GLU A 71 4.96 16.76 -3.08
CA GLU A 71 5.85 17.88 -2.85
C GLU A 71 5.87 18.25 -1.35
N SER A 72 7.06 18.45 -0.81
CA SER A 72 7.32 18.69 0.62
C SER A 72 7.11 17.49 1.56
N THR A 73 6.97 16.28 1.01
CA THR A 73 7.02 15.01 1.78
C THR A 73 8.22 14.17 1.34
N LEU A 74 8.72 13.32 2.25
CA LEU A 74 9.85 12.43 1.99
C LEU A 74 9.46 11.00 2.36
N CYS A 75 10.00 10.05 1.62
CA CYS A 75 9.89 8.65 1.97
C CYS A 75 10.77 8.35 3.18
N SER A 76 10.15 7.79 4.21
CA SER A 76 10.82 7.25 5.39
C SER A 76 10.15 5.91 5.76
N ASP A 77 10.95 4.89 6.06
CA ASP A 77 10.45 3.55 6.44
C ASP A 77 9.42 2.89 5.49
N GLY A 78 9.38 3.32 4.22
CA GLY A 78 8.46 2.82 3.20
C GLY A 78 7.08 3.49 3.18
N PHE A 79 6.94 4.68 3.78
CA PHE A 79 5.76 5.55 3.65
C PHE A 79 6.19 6.99 3.35
N CYS A 80 5.28 7.82 2.81
CA CYS A 80 5.55 9.23 2.55
C CYS A 80 5.13 10.05 3.76
N GLY A 81 6.11 10.52 4.53
CA GLY A 81 5.91 11.30 5.74
C GLY A 81 6.35 12.75 5.57
N SER A 82 6.15 13.54 6.62
CA SER A 82 6.36 14.98 6.64
C SER A 82 7.52 15.38 7.55
N ASP A 83 8.67 14.72 7.43
CA ASP A 83 9.82 14.88 8.34
C ASP A 83 10.29 16.34 8.55
N ALA A 84 9.86 17.28 7.71
CA ALA A 84 10.16 18.71 7.81
C ALA A 84 8.92 19.64 7.75
N ALA A 85 7.69 19.11 7.71
CA ALA A 85 6.50 19.95 7.61
C ALA A 85 5.91 20.28 8.98
N ASP A 86 5.35 21.48 9.11
CA ASP A 86 4.68 21.90 10.34
C ASP A 86 3.39 21.10 10.55
N THR A 87 3.17 20.65 11.78
CA THR A 87 1.90 20.04 12.19
C THR A 87 0.79 21.06 12.15
N CYS A 88 -0.41 20.64 11.78
CA CYS A 88 -1.59 21.51 11.78
C CYS A 88 -2.83 20.75 12.24
N SER A 89 -3.77 21.48 12.82
CA SER A 89 -5.06 20.95 13.26
C SER A 89 -6.22 21.43 12.37
N VAL A 90 -6.02 22.54 11.67
CA VAL A 90 -6.97 23.12 10.71
C VAL A 90 -6.22 23.74 9.53
N ASN A 91 -6.91 23.92 8.39
CA ASN A 91 -6.26 24.46 7.19
C ASN A 91 -5.81 25.93 7.33
N ALA A 92 -6.43 26.69 8.24
CA ALA A 92 -6.09 28.09 8.49
C ALA A 92 -4.72 28.30 9.16
N GLU A 93 -4.11 27.23 9.71
CA GLU A 93 -2.78 27.27 10.32
C GLU A 93 -1.65 27.19 9.29
N CYS A 94 -1.97 26.82 8.05
CA CYS A 94 -0.97 26.65 7.00
C CYS A 94 -0.71 27.93 6.21
N ASP A 95 0.55 28.13 5.81
CA ASP A 95 0.94 29.22 4.92
C ASP A 95 0.23 29.14 3.56
N ALA A 96 0.18 30.27 2.85
CA ALA A 96 -0.45 30.35 1.54
C ALA A 96 0.17 29.35 0.54
N GLY A 97 -0.67 28.53 -0.08
CA GLY A 97 -0.26 27.47 -1.02
C GLY A 97 -0.03 26.11 -0.35
N LEU A 98 -0.03 26.04 0.98
CA LEU A 98 -0.02 24.79 1.72
C LEU A 98 -1.45 24.35 2.09
N THR A 99 -1.62 23.07 2.36
CA THR A 99 -2.89 22.48 2.78
C THR A 99 -2.66 21.51 3.92
N CYS A 100 -3.45 21.64 4.99
CA CYS A 100 -3.40 20.75 6.13
C CYS A 100 -3.92 19.37 5.75
N THR A 101 -2.99 18.42 5.56
CA THR A 101 -3.27 17.13 4.92
C THR A 101 -2.86 15.99 5.85
N ALA A 102 -3.63 14.90 5.82
CA ALA A 102 -3.34 13.73 6.63
C ALA A 102 -2.17 12.94 6.05
N LEU A 103 -1.17 12.61 6.87
CA LEU A 103 0.00 11.84 6.46
C LEU A 103 0.39 10.82 7.53
N PRO A 104 1.06 9.72 7.15
CA PRO A 104 1.69 8.83 8.09
C PRO A 104 2.78 9.52 8.93
N MET A 105 2.71 9.35 10.25
CA MET A 105 3.78 9.71 11.19
C MET A 105 4.68 8.52 11.52
N SER A 106 4.09 7.34 11.53
CA SER A 106 4.75 6.07 11.77
C SER A 106 3.95 4.94 11.14
N ARG A 107 4.43 3.70 11.20
CA ARG A 107 3.70 2.52 10.71
C ARG A 107 2.32 2.31 11.34
N ASN A 108 2.04 2.94 12.48
CA ASN A 108 0.80 2.75 13.23
C ASN A 108 0.09 4.06 13.56
N ASP A 109 0.57 5.19 13.06
CA ASP A 109 0.06 6.50 13.49
C ASP A 109 -0.05 7.47 12.32
N LEU A 110 -1.11 8.27 12.36
CA LEU A 110 -1.45 9.26 11.35
C LEU A 110 -1.52 10.63 12.03
N GLY A 111 -1.04 11.64 11.32
CA GLY A 111 -1.13 13.04 11.74
C GLY A 111 -1.53 13.93 10.60
N THR A 112 -1.61 15.23 10.87
CA THR A 112 -1.96 16.26 9.89
C THR A 112 -0.88 17.31 9.82
N PHE A 113 -0.46 17.65 8.60
CA PHE A 113 0.70 18.50 8.34
C PHE A 113 0.44 19.47 7.19
N CYS A 114 1.04 20.64 7.27
CA CYS A 114 1.01 21.65 6.22
C CYS A 114 1.99 21.27 5.11
N ILE A 115 1.48 20.68 4.03
CA ILE A 115 2.29 20.35 2.86
C ILE A 115 1.83 21.14 1.64
N THR A 116 2.66 21.18 0.60
CA THR A 116 2.21 21.69 -0.70
C THR A 116 1.01 20.88 -1.15
N SER A 117 -0.06 21.56 -1.56
CA SER A 117 -1.30 20.89 -1.96
C SER A 117 -1.03 19.79 -3.00
N PRO A 118 -1.43 18.53 -2.71
CA PRO A 118 -1.33 17.44 -3.68
C PRO A 118 -2.09 17.68 -4.99
N ASN A 119 -3.15 18.49 -4.95
CA ASN A 119 -3.88 18.93 -6.12
C ASN A 119 -4.33 20.39 -5.97
N PRO A 120 -3.51 21.38 -6.37
CA PRO A 120 -3.80 22.80 -6.15
C PRO A 120 -5.04 23.32 -6.91
N LEU A 121 -5.55 22.56 -7.89
CA LEU A 121 -6.78 22.87 -8.64
C LEU A 121 -7.99 22.04 -8.18
N GLY A 122 -7.84 21.30 -7.08
CA GLY A 122 -8.89 20.45 -6.53
C GLY A 122 -10.02 21.23 -5.86
N LEU A 123 -11.01 20.48 -5.39
CA LEU A 123 -12.08 20.94 -4.53
C LEU A 123 -11.55 21.18 -3.12
N GLU A 124 -11.98 22.29 -2.52
CA GLU A 124 -11.75 22.60 -1.11
C GLU A 124 -12.32 21.50 -0.20
N GLY A 125 -11.73 21.35 0.99
CA GLY A 125 -12.24 20.35 1.93
C GLY A 125 -13.65 20.67 2.44
N GLY A 126 -14.35 19.62 2.88
CA GLY A 126 -15.78 19.66 3.16
C GLY A 126 -16.70 19.62 1.92
N LYS A 127 -16.16 19.75 0.70
CA LYS A 127 -16.93 19.53 -0.54
C LYS A 127 -17.13 18.05 -0.81
N ALA A 128 -18.26 17.69 -1.42
CA ALA A 128 -18.50 16.33 -1.86
C ALA A 128 -17.52 15.90 -2.97
N CYS A 129 -17.03 14.67 -2.90
CA CYS A 129 -16.09 14.09 -3.86
C CYS A 129 -16.40 12.61 -4.14
N SER A 130 -15.96 12.15 -5.30
CA SER A 130 -16.05 10.74 -5.72
C SER A 130 -14.72 10.01 -5.58
N ASN A 131 -13.60 10.71 -5.60
CA ASN A 131 -12.27 10.13 -5.45
C ASN A 131 -11.25 11.15 -4.93
N ALA A 132 -10.12 10.64 -4.43
CA ALA A 132 -9.01 11.40 -3.87
C ALA A 132 -8.47 12.52 -4.77
N SER A 133 -8.36 12.26 -6.08
CA SER A 133 -7.79 13.23 -7.04
C SER A 133 -8.64 14.47 -7.23
N GLN A 134 -9.89 14.49 -6.78
CA GLN A 134 -10.75 15.67 -6.86
C GLN A 134 -10.47 16.69 -5.76
N CYS A 135 -9.71 16.35 -4.71
CA CYS A 135 -9.59 17.17 -3.50
C CYS A 135 -8.22 17.85 -3.41
N ILE A 136 -8.20 19.09 -2.91
CA ILE A 136 -6.95 19.83 -2.68
C ILE A 136 -5.99 19.07 -1.76
N SER A 137 -6.53 18.42 -0.73
CA SER A 137 -5.77 17.58 0.22
C SER A 137 -5.35 16.22 -0.34
N GLY A 138 -5.77 15.86 -1.56
CA GLY A 138 -5.51 14.55 -2.13
C GLY A 138 -6.27 13.40 -1.47
N TYR A 139 -7.21 13.67 -0.54
CA TYR A 139 -8.03 12.65 0.11
C TYR A 139 -9.52 12.94 0.02
N CYS A 140 -10.27 11.89 -0.27
CA CYS A 140 -11.73 11.88 -0.31
C CYS A 140 -12.23 10.82 0.67
N PHE A 141 -12.63 11.24 1.87
CA PHE A 141 -13.10 10.36 2.93
C PHE A 141 -14.61 10.51 3.12
N ARG A 142 -15.34 9.39 3.15
CA ARG A 142 -16.81 9.39 3.24
C ARG A 142 -17.47 10.32 2.21
N SER A 143 -16.97 10.27 0.97
CA SER A 143 -17.44 11.12 -0.14
C SER A 143 -17.31 12.63 0.12
N THR A 144 -16.41 13.04 1.02
CA THR A 144 -16.13 14.43 1.36
C THR A 144 -14.61 14.68 1.27
N CYS A 145 -14.21 15.78 0.66
CA CYS A 145 -12.80 16.17 0.60
C CYS A 145 -12.29 16.44 2.00
N PHE A 146 -11.16 15.81 2.35
CA PHE A 146 -10.64 15.88 3.70
C PHE A 146 -10.26 17.32 4.06
N THR A 147 -10.84 17.80 5.16
CA THR A 147 -10.41 18.98 5.92
C THR A 147 -10.28 18.54 7.37
N PRO A 148 -9.13 18.79 8.02
CA PRO A 148 -8.98 18.54 9.44
C PRO A 148 -9.72 19.61 10.27
N CYS A 149 -10.16 19.21 11.46
CA CYS A 149 -10.95 20.05 12.36
C CYS A 149 -10.66 19.70 13.82
N ASN A 150 -10.82 20.68 14.71
CA ASN A 150 -10.87 20.48 16.16
C ASN A 150 -12.30 20.49 16.68
N ASP A 151 -13.14 21.36 16.11
CA ASP A 151 -14.55 21.46 16.44
C ASP A 151 -15.44 21.78 15.23
N ILE A 152 -16.75 21.86 15.46
CA ILE A 152 -17.75 22.07 14.40
C ILE A 152 -17.58 23.39 13.64
N ASN A 153 -16.97 24.43 14.24
CA ASN A 153 -16.80 25.72 13.59
C ASN A 153 -15.65 25.72 12.57
N ASP A 154 -14.76 24.72 12.63
CA ASP A 154 -13.70 24.53 11.64
C ASP A 154 -14.23 23.92 10.34
N CYS A 155 -15.44 23.36 10.40
CA CYS A 155 -16.04 22.65 9.30
C CYS A 155 -16.85 23.58 8.41
N PRO A 156 -16.57 23.62 7.10
CA PRO A 156 -17.37 24.39 6.17
C PRO A 156 -18.69 23.68 5.89
N PHE A 157 -19.72 24.44 5.54
CA PHE A 157 -21.08 23.91 5.26
C PHE A 157 -21.71 23.24 6.49
N ASP A 158 -22.86 22.60 6.34
CA ASP A 158 -23.56 21.86 7.41
C ASP A 158 -22.86 20.53 7.78
N SER A 159 -21.52 20.51 7.77
CA SER A 159 -20.72 19.33 8.10
C SER A 159 -20.32 19.33 9.58
N GLU A 160 -20.05 18.14 10.11
CA GLU A 160 -19.65 17.95 11.50
C GLU A 160 -18.18 17.56 11.57
N CYS A 161 -17.51 18.00 12.65
CA CYS A 161 -16.18 17.52 12.97
C CYS A 161 -16.29 16.14 13.63
N VAL A 162 -15.81 15.11 12.94
CA VAL A 162 -15.93 13.71 13.39
C VAL A 162 -14.59 12.99 13.33
N GLU A 163 -14.44 11.97 14.18
CA GLU A 163 -13.32 11.05 14.12
C GLU A 163 -13.51 10.09 12.93
N LEU A 164 -12.61 10.17 11.94
CA LEU A 164 -12.62 9.35 10.75
C LEU A 164 -11.64 8.18 10.93
N ASN A 165 -12.12 6.95 10.74
CA ASN A 165 -11.26 5.79 10.56
C ASN A 165 -10.81 5.72 9.11
N VAL A 166 -9.54 5.99 8.84
CA VAL A 166 -8.98 6.08 7.48
C VAL A 166 -7.84 5.11 7.28
N THR A 167 -7.54 4.81 6.02
CA THR A 167 -6.33 4.08 5.63
C THR A 167 -5.54 4.96 4.67
N ILE A 168 -4.36 5.37 5.10
CA ILE A 168 -3.43 6.16 4.29
C ILE A 168 -2.20 5.29 4.11
N ASP A 169 -1.88 4.96 2.87
CA ASP A 169 -0.64 4.24 2.53
C ASP A 169 -0.55 2.85 3.17
N GLY A 170 -1.70 2.21 3.39
CA GLY A 170 -1.79 0.93 4.11
C GLY A 170 -1.75 1.05 5.63
N ILE A 171 -1.55 2.27 6.17
CA ILE A 171 -1.56 2.55 7.60
C ILE A 171 -2.98 2.95 8.01
N GLN A 172 -3.55 2.18 8.91
CA GLN A 172 -4.86 2.46 9.49
C GLN A 172 -4.70 3.34 10.72
N GLY A 173 -5.52 4.38 10.80
CA GLY A 173 -5.50 5.30 11.92
C GLY A 173 -6.78 6.09 12.02
N LYS A 174 -6.80 6.96 13.03
CA LYS A 174 -7.92 7.85 13.31
C LYS A 174 -7.46 9.29 13.25
N ILE A 175 -8.23 10.11 12.56
CA ILE A 175 -7.98 11.54 12.43
C ILE A 175 -9.31 12.29 12.52
N ASN A 176 -9.31 13.48 13.08
CA ASN A 176 -10.48 14.34 13.03
C ASN A 176 -10.58 15.00 11.66
N GLY A 177 -11.79 14.97 11.09
CA GLY A 177 -12.05 15.66 9.83
C GLY A 177 -13.52 15.97 9.64
N CYS A 178 -13.77 16.97 8.80
CA CYS A 178 -15.12 17.37 8.46
C CYS A 178 -15.78 16.34 7.55
N ALA A 179 -16.96 15.89 7.94
CA ALA A 179 -17.77 14.99 7.14
C ALA A 179 -19.24 15.39 7.19
N ILE A 180 -19.95 15.11 6.10
CA ILE A 180 -21.40 15.21 6.08
C ILE A 180 -21.95 14.14 7.04
N PRO A 181 -22.89 14.49 7.95
CA PRO A 181 -23.53 13.52 8.84
C PRO A 181 -24.08 12.33 8.05
N ALA A 182 -23.97 11.12 8.60
CA ALA A 182 -24.71 9.99 8.04
C ALA A 182 -26.17 10.12 8.51
N ASP A 183 -27.09 10.28 7.56
CA ASP A 183 -28.53 10.15 7.81
C ASP A 183 -28.90 8.77 8.38
#